data_AF-A0A8S8YSY4-F1
#
_entry.id   AF-A0A8S8YSY4-F1
#
_cell.length_a   1.000
_cell.length_b   1.000
_cell.length_c   1.000
_cell.angle_alpha   90.00
_cell.angle_beta   90.00
_cell.angle_gamma   90.00
#
_symmetry.space_group_name_H-M   'P 1'
#
loop_
_entity.id
_entity.type
_entity.pdbx_description
1 polymer ?
#
loop_
_entity_poly.entity_id
_entity_poly.type
_entity_poly.pdbx_seq_one_letter_code
_entity_poly.pdbx_strand_id
1 'polypeptide(L)'
;MSGGYHDHDDHPSPWGPHDWGHGAPHNSWSPLVMSIGIGVFLLTFGGLFSFGEFDMWYLPLVIVGIAVIGIGLFVWWRQDMSFDGTYEPISTGVPFKHIQIRKVGCGYS
;
A
#
# COMPACT_ATOMS: atom_id res chain seq x y z
N MET A 1 5.31 12.35 -50.52
CA MET A 1 4.56 11.59 -49.49
C MET A 1 5.31 11.70 -48.18
N SER A 2 4.55 11.77 -47.07
CA SER A 2 5.00 11.90 -45.66
C SER A 2 5.43 13.32 -45.24
N GLY A 3 4.95 13.89 -44.15
CA GLY A 3 4.03 13.41 -43.12
C GLY A 3 3.98 14.48 -42.01
N GLY A 4 2.80 15.04 -41.77
CA GLY A 4 2.57 15.89 -40.60
C GLY A 4 2.45 14.99 -39.38
N TYR A 5 3.20 15.29 -38.32
CA TYR A 5 2.96 14.72 -37.01
C TYR A 5 2.82 15.86 -36.00
N HIS A 6 1.63 15.87 -35.41
CA HIS A 6 1.16 16.75 -34.35
C HIS A 6 1.87 16.47 -33.03
N ASP A 7 1.91 17.54 -32.23
CA ASP A 7 2.08 17.64 -30.78
C ASP A 7 1.87 16.38 -29.96
N HIS A 8 2.80 16.13 -29.04
CA HIS A 8 2.45 15.79 -27.67
C HIS A 8 3.40 16.54 -26.73
N ASP A 9 2.91 17.65 -26.18
CA ASP A 9 3.48 18.29 -25.00
C ASP A 9 3.46 17.26 -23.86
N ASP A 10 4.62 16.69 -23.56
CA ASP A 10 4.83 15.81 -22.42
C ASP A 10 4.65 16.61 -21.12
N HIS A 11 3.41 16.67 -20.63
CA HIS A 11 3.16 17.11 -19.27
C HIS A 11 3.92 16.17 -18.31
N PRO A 12 4.92 16.65 -17.54
CA PRO A 12 5.60 15.82 -16.56
C PRO A 12 4.57 15.37 -15.52
N SER A 13 4.30 14.07 -15.49
CA SER A 13 3.36 13.49 -14.54
C SER A 13 3.87 13.71 -13.11
N PRO A 14 3.00 13.94 -12.12
CA PRO A 14 3.41 14.16 -10.71
C PRO A 14 4.14 12.99 -10.05
N TRP A 15 4.44 11.93 -10.80
CA TRP A 15 4.71 10.58 -10.32
C TRP A 15 6.12 10.07 -10.65
N GLY A 16 7.07 10.97 -10.83
CA GLY A 16 8.49 10.62 -10.98
C GLY A 16 8.85 9.96 -12.31
N PRO A 17 10.15 9.73 -12.57
CA PRO A 17 10.64 9.35 -13.89
C PRO A 17 9.99 8.08 -14.42
N HIS A 18 9.49 8.13 -15.65
CA HIS A 18 8.69 7.09 -16.27
C HIS A 18 9.51 5.92 -16.85
N ASP A 19 10.77 5.75 -16.41
CA ASP A 19 11.70 4.76 -16.95
C ASP A 19 12.20 3.78 -15.88
N TRP A 20 11.32 2.86 -15.51
CA TRP A 20 11.70 1.59 -14.91
C TRP A 20 11.45 0.52 -15.97
N GLY A 21 12.45 0.24 -16.79
CA GLY A 21 12.32 -0.52 -18.04
C GLY A 21 11.49 -1.80 -17.96
N HIS A 22 11.39 -2.46 -16.80
CA HIS A 22 10.57 -3.66 -16.61
C HIS A 22 9.94 -3.70 -15.20
N GLY A 23 8.72 -3.17 -15.05
CA GLY A 23 7.83 -3.46 -13.91
C GLY A 23 8.24 -2.86 -12.56
N ALA A 24 8.39 -1.53 -12.46
CA ALA A 24 8.46 -0.91 -11.14
C ALA A 24 7.18 -1.18 -10.33
N PRO A 25 7.31 -1.42 -9.01
CA PRO A 25 6.15 -1.48 -8.11
C PRO A 25 5.34 -0.19 -8.29
N HIS A 26 4.07 -0.32 -8.65
CA HIS A 26 3.15 0.81 -8.64
C HIS A 26 3.20 1.47 -7.25
N ASN A 27 3.46 2.78 -7.21
CA ASN A 27 3.47 3.52 -5.96
C ASN A 27 2.07 3.48 -5.33
N SER A 28 1.97 2.90 -4.15
CA SER A 28 0.73 2.93 -3.37
C SER A 28 0.89 3.88 -2.18
N TRP A 29 -0.08 4.77 -2.01
CA TRP A 29 -0.24 5.54 -0.78
C TRP A 29 -0.87 4.70 0.34
N SER A 30 -1.32 3.48 0.04
CA SER A 30 -1.98 2.63 1.02
C SER A 30 -1.14 2.37 2.27
N PRO A 31 0.16 2.00 2.19
CA PRO A 31 1.00 1.84 3.38
C PRO A 31 0.99 3.06 4.29
N LEU A 32 1.06 4.28 3.73
CA LEU A 32 1.00 5.52 4.50
C LEU A 32 -0.38 5.73 5.15
N VAL A 33 -1.45 5.57 4.38
CA VAL A 33 -2.83 5.72 4.88
C VAL A 33 -3.12 4.73 6.00
N MET A 34 -2.66 3.49 5.85
CA MET A 34 -2.77 2.47 6.90
C MET A 34 -1.95 2.85 8.14
N SER A 35 -0.70 3.32 7.99
CA SER A 35 0.09 3.78 9.14
C SER A 35 -0.57 4.92 9.91
N ILE A 36 -1.18 5.88 9.20
CA ILE A 36 -1.97 6.96 9.82
C ILE A 36 -3.18 6.39 10.56
N GLY A 37 -3.95 5.50 9.94
CA GLY A 37 -5.10 4.85 10.56
C GLY A 37 -4.73 4.07 11.82
N ILE A 38 -3.63 3.31 11.77
CA ILE A 38 -3.07 2.58 12.93
C ILE A 38 -2.68 3.55 14.03
N GLY A 39 -2.03 4.67 13.71
CA GLY A 39 -1.67 5.69 14.68
C GLY A 39 -2.89 6.29 15.39
N VAL A 40 -3.91 6.70 14.62
CA VAL A 40 -5.17 7.23 15.18
C VAL A 40 -5.86 6.18 16.06
N PHE A 41 -5.95 4.93 15.59
CA PHE A 41 -6.55 3.84 16.34
C PHE A 41 -5.83 3.62 17.67
N LEU A 42 -4.51 3.45 17.68
CA LEU A 42 -3.76 3.14 18.90
C LEU A 42 -3.84 4.27 19.94
N LEU A 43 -3.72 5.53 19.51
CA LEU A 43 -3.80 6.68 20.40
C LEU A 43 -5.19 6.82 21.03
N THR A 44 -6.24 6.67 20.23
CA THR A 44 -7.63 6.86 20.68
C THR A 44 -8.15 5.66 21.45
N PHE A 45 -7.72 4.45 21.08
CA PHE A 45 -8.01 3.23 21.83
C PHE A 45 -7.31 3.22 23.20
N GLY A 46 -6.08 3.73 23.27
CA GLY A 46 -5.41 3.98 24.55
C GLY A 46 -6.14 5.01 25.41
N GLY A 47 -6.67 6.08 24.79
CA GLY A 47 -7.50 7.09 25.46
C GLY A 47 -8.83 6.53 25.99
N LEU A 48 -9.43 5.57 25.28
CA LEU A 48 -10.68 4.90 25.65
C LEU A 48 -10.58 4.16 27.01
N PHE A 49 -9.37 3.70 27.37
CA PHE A 49 -9.10 2.95 28.61
C PHE A 49 -7.96 3.59 29.43
N SER A 50 -8.00 4.91 29.61
CA SER A 50 -6.96 5.62 30.34
C SER A 50 -7.14 5.51 31.86
N PHE A 51 -6.09 5.10 32.57
CA PHE A 51 -6.03 5.06 34.05
C PHE A 51 -7.18 4.32 34.75
N GLY A 52 -7.76 3.30 34.09
CA GLY A 52 -8.85 2.49 34.65
C GLY A 52 -10.24 3.12 34.50
N GLU A 53 -10.34 4.28 33.87
CA GLU A 53 -11.61 4.92 33.50
C GLU A 53 -11.91 4.69 32.02
N PHE A 54 -13.20 4.53 31.71
CA PHE A 54 -13.68 4.39 30.34
C PHE A 54 -14.24 5.72 29.86
N ASP A 55 -13.54 6.37 28.92
CA ASP A 55 -13.97 7.65 28.35
C ASP A 55 -14.56 7.46 26.95
N MET A 56 -15.90 7.46 26.89
CA MET A 56 -16.68 7.30 25.66
C MET A 56 -16.38 8.36 24.60
N TRP A 57 -15.76 9.48 24.95
CA TRP A 57 -15.40 10.53 23.99
C TRP A 57 -14.46 10.04 22.88
N TYR A 58 -13.60 9.06 23.18
CA TYR A 58 -12.66 8.52 22.20
C TYR A 58 -13.28 7.49 21.25
N LEU A 59 -14.46 6.94 21.58
CA LEU A 59 -15.09 5.86 20.83
C LEU A 59 -15.32 6.20 19.33
N PRO A 60 -15.81 7.39 18.95
CA PRO A 60 -15.95 7.74 17.54
C PRO A 60 -14.61 7.76 16.80
N LEU A 61 -13.54 8.22 17.45
CA LEU A 61 -12.21 8.29 16.84
C LEU A 61 -11.58 6.89 16.68
N VAL A 62 -11.87 5.97 17.59
CA VAL A 62 -11.50 4.55 17.44
C VAL A 62 -12.16 3.98 16.18
N ILE A 63 -13.45 4.25 15.97
CA ILE A 63 -14.18 3.79 14.78
C ILE A 63 -13.59 4.41 13.51
N VAL A 64 -13.26 5.71 13.53
CA VAL A 64 -12.59 6.38 12.40
C VAL A 64 -11.23 5.74 12.10
N GLY A 65 -10.41 5.46 13.12
CA GLY A 65 -9.14 4.78 12.97
C GLY A 65 -9.30 3.43 12.27
N ILE A 66 -10.25 2.61 12.72
CA ILE A 66 -10.58 1.31 12.10
C ILE A 66 -11.05 1.49 10.64
N ALA A 67 -11.90 2.48 10.37
CA ALA A 67 -12.38 2.75 9.01
C ALA A 67 -11.24 3.13 8.05
N VAL A 68 -10.30 3.99 8.50
CA VAL A 68 -9.12 4.39 7.71
C VAL A 68 -8.21 3.19 7.44
N ILE A 69 -7.97 2.34 8.46
CA ILE A 69 -7.23 1.08 8.28
C ILE A 69 -7.92 0.19 7.24
N GLY A 70 -9.24 0.02 7.36
CA GLY A 70 -10.04 -0.79 6.44
C GLY A 70 -9.99 -0.28 5.00
N ILE A 71 -10.08 1.03 4.79
CA ILE A 71 -9.94 1.65 3.45
C ILE A 71 -8.54 1.43 2.90
N GLY A 72 -7.50 1.64 3.71
CA GLY A 72 -6.11 1.38 3.31
C GLY A 72 -5.91 -0.08 2.89
N LEU A 73 -6.37 -1.01 3.71
CA LEU A 73 -6.32 -2.45 3.41
C LEU A 73 -7.11 -2.80 2.14
N PHE A 74 -8.30 -2.23 1.95
CA PHE A 74 -9.11 -2.48 0.76
C PHE A 74 -8.41 -2.00 -0.52
N VAL A 75 -7.84 -0.79 -0.49
CA VAL A 75 -7.06 -0.24 -1.61
C VAL A 75 -5.82 -1.09 -1.88
N TRP A 76 -5.10 -1.47 -0.83
CA TRP A 76 -3.93 -2.34 -0.95
C TRP A 76 -4.33 -3.68 -1.59
N TRP A 77 -5.37 -4.32 -1.07
CA TRP A 77 -5.79 -5.63 -1.56
C TRP A 77 -6.25 -5.57 -3.02
N ARG A 78 -6.95 -4.51 -3.41
CA ARG A 78 -7.32 -4.30 -4.82
C ARG A 78 -6.08 -4.16 -5.69
N GLN A 79 -5.10 -3.38 -5.26
CA GLN A 79 -3.83 -3.21 -5.98
C GLN A 79 -3.04 -4.53 -6.04
N ASP A 80 -3.00 -5.29 -4.95
CA ASP A 80 -2.33 -6.58 -4.86
C ASP A 80 -2.98 -7.64 -5.77
N MET A 81 -4.32 -7.72 -5.79
CA MET A 81 -5.07 -8.61 -6.70
C MET A 81 -4.93 -8.23 -8.17
N SER A 82 -4.72 -6.95 -8.49
CA SER A 82 -4.49 -6.53 -9.87
C SER A 82 -3.09 -6.89 -10.42
N PHE A 83 -2.19 -7.44 -9.59
CA PHE A 83 -0.93 -8.02 -10.08
C PHE A 83 -1.18 -9.44 -10.61
N ASP A 84 -1.29 -9.58 -11.92
CA ASP A 84 -1.63 -10.81 -12.65
C ASP A 84 -0.50 -11.87 -12.71
N GLY A 85 0.37 -11.95 -11.69
CA GLY A 85 1.39 -12.99 -11.54
C GLY A 85 2.53 -13.03 -12.58
N THR A 86 2.45 -12.25 -13.65
CA THR A 86 3.45 -12.20 -14.75
C THR A 86 4.78 -11.59 -14.32
N TYR A 87 4.80 -10.86 -13.20
CA TYR A 87 5.96 -10.15 -12.65
C TYR A 87 6.09 -10.36 -11.14
N GLU A 88 6.01 -11.61 -10.67
CA GLU A 88 6.23 -11.89 -9.25
C GLU A 88 7.73 -11.79 -8.90
N PRO A 89 8.13 -10.90 -7.97
CA PRO A 89 9.54 -10.73 -7.65
C PRO A 89 10.08 -12.00 -6.97
N ILE A 90 11.23 -12.44 -7.47
CA ILE A 90 11.91 -13.64 -7.03
C ILE A 90 12.92 -13.25 -5.94
N SER A 91 12.95 -14.01 -4.84
CA SER A 91 13.92 -13.82 -3.78
C SER A 91 15.34 -14.09 -4.27
N THR A 92 16.23 -13.14 -4.00
CA THR A 92 17.65 -13.18 -4.38
C THR A 92 18.56 -13.69 -3.25
N GLY A 93 18.05 -13.78 -2.02
CA GLY A 93 18.80 -14.19 -0.83
C GLY A 93 18.64 -15.67 -0.45
N VAL A 94 19.67 -16.25 0.15
CA VAL A 94 19.58 -17.58 0.80
C VAL A 94 18.87 -17.45 2.17
N PRO A 95 18.07 -18.45 2.60
CA PRO A 95 17.89 -19.79 2.00
C PRO A 95 16.86 -19.85 0.85
N PHE A 96 16.05 -18.81 0.63
CA PHE A 96 14.90 -18.85 -0.26
C PHE A 96 15.20 -18.40 -1.70
N LYS A 97 16.39 -18.68 -2.18
CA LYS A 97 16.85 -18.22 -3.50
C LYS A 97 15.96 -18.85 -4.58
N HIS A 98 15.54 -18.05 -5.57
CA HIS A 98 14.69 -18.49 -6.68
C HIS A 98 13.22 -18.81 -6.32
N ILE A 99 12.79 -18.56 -5.07
CA ILE A 99 11.39 -18.70 -4.65
C ILE A 99 10.68 -17.33 -4.77
N GLN A 100 9.41 -17.34 -5.17
CA GLN A 100 8.57 -16.16 -5.21
C GLN A 100 8.42 -15.52 -3.82
N ILE A 101 8.59 -14.21 -3.71
CA ILE A 101 8.61 -13.51 -2.40
C ILE A 101 7.31 -13.68 -1.62
N ARG A 102 6.13 -13.75 -2.25
CA ARG A 102 4.87 -13.99 -1.54
C ARG A 102 4.80 -15.39 -0.92
N LYS A 103 5.31 -16.39 -1.63
CA LYS A 103 5.43 -17.77 -1.11
C LYS A 103 6.35 -17.85 0.11
N VAL A 104 7.50 -17.18 0.02
CA VAL A 104 8.46 -17.07 1.14
C VAL A 104 7.82 -16.38 2.34
N GLY A 105 7.15 -15.24 2.12
CA GLY A 105 6.53 -14.45 3.19
C GLY A 105 5.37 -15.16 3.89
N CYS A 106 4.58 -15.95 3.16
CA CYS A 106 3.45 -16.71 3.71
C CYS A 106 3.85 -18.10 4.25
N GLY A 107 5.10 -18.54 4.10
CA GLY A 107 5.58 -19.83 4.61
C GLY A 107 5.14 -21.05 3.79
N TYR A 108 4.64 -20.85 2.57
CA TYR A 108 4.36 -21.95 1.64
C TYR A 108 5.64 -22.22 0.82
N SER A 109 6.43 -23.20 1.25
CA SER A 109 7.57 -23.73 0.49
C SER A 109 7.16 -24.85 -0.46
#